data_AF-A0AAY3ZYP7-F1
#
_entry.id   AF-A0AAY3ZYP7-F1
#
_cell.length_a   1.000
_cell.length_b   1.000
_cell.length_c   1.000
_cell.angle_alpha   90.00
_cell.angle_beta   90.00
_cell.angle_gamma   90.00
#
_symmetry.space_group_name_H-M   'P 1'
#
loop_
_entity.id
_entity.type
_entity.pdbx_description
1 polymer ?
#
loop_
_entity_poly.entity_id
_entity_poly.type
_entity_poly.pdbx_seq_one_letter_code
_entity_poly.pdbx_strand_id
1 'polypeptide(L)'
;SYLWLTPAEDEEERGDQEGGEVLSFQRLETFGYEPLTSVYRSMVSQLAAPKIPEGERVDFDDIHRKRMEKDLLELQTLIDVHFDQRKREEEELIALKERIENRRAERAEQQRVRAEKERDRQTKIAEERHRKEEEEAKKRAEDEAKKKKVLSNMGAHFGGFLAKAEQRRGGRRQTGREIKKKTLAERRKPLAIDSLREDGLRERAKEMWEWIYHLESEKFDLIEKTRRQKYEIKVLLNRISHAQKFKKSTGGKGKVGGRWK
;
A
#
# COMPACT_ATOMS: atom_id res chain seq x y z
N SER A 1 -45.36 37.28 21.09
CA SER A 1 -46.52 36.37 21.14
C SER A 1 -46.67 35.68 19.80
N TYR A 2 -46.61 34.35 19.80
CA TYR A 2 -46.98 33.36 18.75
C TYR A 2 -46.40 32.03 19.27
N LEU A 3 -46.99 31.41 20.30
CA LEU A 3 -48.16 30.49 20.28
C LEU A 3 -47.95 29.20 19.48
N TRP A 4 -47.59 28.13 20.22
CA TRP A 4 -47.76 26.69 19.92
C TRP A 4 -46.98 26.14 18.69
N LEU A 5 -46.64 24.85 18.59
CA LEU A 5 -46.91 23.68 19.45
C LEU A 5 -45.69 22.72 19.37
N THR A 6 -45.34 22.03 20.47
CA THR A 6 -44.40 20.88 20.51
C THR A 6 -45.18 19.59 20.83
N PRO A 7 -44.71 18.41 20.39
CA PRO A 7 -43.85 17.59 21.27
C PRO A 7 -42.78 16.75 20.53
N ALA A 8 -42.13 15.85 21.30
CA ALA A 8 -41.22 14.75 20.93
C ALA A 8 -39.70 15.02 20.99
N GLU A 9 -39.05 14.19 21.80
CA GLU A 9 -37.61 13.93 21.92
C GLU A 9 -37.36 12.47 21.44
N ASP A 10 -36.10 12.05 21.30
CA ASP A 10 -35.63 10.67 21.02
C ASP A 10 -36.06 10.05 19.65
N GLU A 11 -35.40 9.04 19.06
CA GLU A 11 -34.02 8.49 19.16
C GLU A 11 -33.58 8.17 17.68
N GLU A 12 -32.53 7.46 17.26
CA GLU A 12 -31.49 6.57 17.83
C GLU A 12 -30.25 6.63 16.87
N GLU A 13 -29.16 5.92 17.14
CA GLU A 13 -28.37 5.34 16.03
C GLU A 13 -29.12 4.10 15.50
N ARG A 14 -29.42 3.99 14.20
CA ARG A 14 -29.69 2.67 13.61
C ARG A 14 -29.40 2.59 12.12
N GLY A 15 -29.11 1.38 11.65
CA GLY A 15 -28.90 1.08 10.25
C GLY A 15 -30.20 0.67 9.57
N ASP A 16 -30.50 1.25 8.42
CA ASP A 16 -31.72 0.98 7.67
C ASP A 16 -31.77 -0.46 7.12
N GLN A 17 -32.94 -1.08 7.33
CA GLN A 17 -33.35 -2.30 6.66
C GLN A 17 -34.43 -1.95 5.63
N GLU A 18 -34.14 -2.16 4.36
CA GLU A 18 -35.18 -2.61 3.42
C GLU A 18 -35.09 -4.14 3.39
N GLY A 19 -36.17 -4.92 3.52
CA GLY A 19 -37.53 -4.60 3.10
C GLY A 19 -37.78 -5.31 1.77
N GLY A 20 -38.37 -6.51 1.71
CA GLY A 20 -38.88 -7.34 2.80
C GLY A 20 -40.23 -7.91 2.43
N GLU A 21 -40.26 -8.93 1.57
CA GLU A 21 -41.50 -9.66 1.28
C GLU A 21 -41.23 -11.15 1.13
N VAL A 22 -42.05 -11.95 1.81
CA VAL A 22 -42.06 -13.41 1.69
C VAL A 22 -42.81 -13.81 0.43
N LEU A 23 -42.30 -14.77 -0.34
CA LEU A 23 -43.11 -15.89 -0.84
C LEU A 23 -42.27 -17.02 -1.45
N SER A 24 -42.90 -18.18 -1.51
CA SER A 24 -42.39 -19.49 -1.91
C SER A 24 -41.93 -19.60 -3.37
N PHE A 25 -40.70 -20.09 -3.57
CA PHE A 25 -40.35 -21.05 -4.64
C PHE A 25 -39.16 -21.89 -4.12
N GLN A 26 -39.29 -23.18 -3.74
CA GLN A 26 -39.75 -24.35 -4.50
C GLN A 26 -38.84 -24.69 -5.71
N ARG A 27 -38.62 -25.98 -5.95
CA ARG A 27 -37.89 -26.58 -7.09
C ARG A 27 -36.39 -26.25 -7.22
N LEU A 28 -35.59 -26.87 -6.35
CA LEU A 28 -34.52 -27.76 -6.82
C LEU A 28 -34.74 -29.19 -6.29
N GLU A 29 -35.93 -29.70 -6.60
CA GLU A 29 -36.20 -31.13 -6.78
C GLU A 29 -35.33 -31.62 -7.95
N THR A 30 -34.65 -32.77 -7.94
CA THR A 30 -34.51 -33.85 -6.95
C THR A 30 -33.08 -34.41 -7.00
N PHE A 31 -32.59 -35.01 -5.91
CA PHE A 31 -32.00 -36.36 -5.90
C PHE A 31 -31.89 -36.84 -4.44
N GLY A 32 -32.02 -38.14 -4.20
CA GLY A 32 -32.34 -38.68 -2.87
C GLY A 32 -31.25 -38.49 -1.82
N TYR A 33 -31.63 -37.89 -0.69
CA TYR A 33 -30.93 -38.10 0.58
C TYR A 33 -31.38 -39.46 1.13
N GLU A 34 -30.84 -40.54 0.57
CA GLU A 34 -31.03 -41.89 1.13
C GLU A 34 -30.37 -41.94 2.52
N PRO A 35 -31.13 -42.15 3.61
CA PRO A 35 -30.51 -42.50 4.88
C PRO A 35 -29.94 -43.91 4.73
N LEU A 36 -28.65 -44.11 5.06
CA LEU A 36 -28.02 -45.44 5.05
C LEU A 36 -28.45 -46.32 6.24
N THR A 37 -29.76 -46.35 6.51
CA THR A 37 -30.41 -47.48 7.17
C THR A 37 -30.42 -48.67 6.19
N SER A 38 -30.47 -49.90 6.71
CA SER A 38 -30.64 -51.13 5.91
C SER A 38 -29.46 -51.62 5.03
N VAL A 39 -28.19 -51.46 5.45
CA VAL A 39 -27.08 -52.36 4.98
C VAL A 39 -26.36 -53.07 6.14
N TYR A 40 -27.09 -53.38 7.22
CA TYR A 40 -26.77 -54.52 8.09
C TYR A 40 -28.07 -55.24 8.48
N ARG A 41 -28.69 -55.90 7.48
CA ARG A 41 -29.68 -56.94 7.75
C ARG A 41 -28.94 -58.12 8.38
N SER A 42 -28.76 -58.08 9.70
CA SER A 42 -28.31 -59.24 10.47
C SER A 42 -29.26 -60.40 10.13
N MET A 43 -28.74 -61.40 9.41
CA MET A 43 -29.45 -62.64 9.24
C MET A 43 -29.36 -63.38 10.56
N VAL A 44 -30.31 -63.08 11.46
CA VAL A 44 -30.57 -63.85 12.67
C VAL A 44 -31.03 -65.23 12.23
N SER A 45 -30.06 -66.09 11.93
CA SER A 45 -30.25 -67.53 11.92
C SER A 45 -30.88 -67.87 13.27
N GLN A 46 -32.03 -68.55 13.23
CA GLN A 46 -32.69 -69.01 14.44
C GLN A 46 -31.87 -70.14 15.04
N LEU A 47 -30.86 -69.77 15.83
CA LEU A 47 -30.08 -70.67 16.66
C LEU A 47 -31.00 -71.25 17.72
N ALA A 48 -31.69 -72.33 17.36
CA ALA A 48 -32.34 -73.21 18.31
C ALA A 48 -31.33 -73.58 19.42
N ALA A 49 -31.80 -73.58 20.67
CA ALA A 49 -30.95 -73.78 21.84
C ALA A 49 -30.02 -75.00 21.63
N PRO A 50 -28.69 -74.85 21.77
CA PRO A 50 -27.75 -75.94 21.52
C PRO A 50 -28.11 -77.17 22.36
N LYS A 51 -28.50 -78.26 21.69
CA LYS A 51 -28.63 -79.56 22.35
C LYS A 51 -27.23 -79.98 22.78
N ILE A 52 -26.97 -79.88 24.08
CA ILE A 52 -25.75 -80.35 24.71
C ILE A 52 -25.63 -81.86 24.41
N PRO A 53 -24.58 -82.33 23.71
CA PRO A 53 -24.30 -83.76 23.64
C PRO A 53 -23.87 -84.22 25.03
N GLU A 54 -24.60 -85.16 25.62
CA GLU A 54 -24.19 -85.76 26.89
C GLU A 54 -22.91 -86.59 26.68
N GLY A 55 -21.88 -86.35 27.50
CA GLY A 55 -20.79 -87.32 27.67
C GLY A 55 -19.38 -86.94 27.22
N GLU A 56 -19.09 -85.68 26.84
CA GLU A 56 -17.70 -85.21 26.68
C GLU A 56 -17.33 -84.13 27.72
N ARG A 57 -16.08 -84.15 28.19
CA ARG A 57 -15.63 -83.32 29.32
C ARG A 57 -15.40 -81.88 28.82
N VAL A 58 -16.27 -80.96 29.23
CA VAL A 58 -16.16 -79.54 28.85
C VAL A 58 -15.01 -78.91 29.63
N ASP A 59 -13.82 -78.89 29.02
CA ASP A 59 -12.64 -78.23 29.58
C ASP A 59 -12.82 -76.71 29.58
N PHE A 60 -13.19 -76.15 30.73
CA PHE A 60 -13.42 -74.71 30.91
C PHE A 60 -12.18 -73.86 30.57
N ASP A 61 -10.98 -74.39 30.80
CA ASP A 61 -9.72 -73.75 30.40
C ASP A 61 -9.61 -73.60 28.87
N ASP A 62 -10.17 -74.53 28.09
CA ASP A 62 -10.15 -74.45 26.64
C ASP A 62 -11.13 -73.41 26.10
N ILE A 63 -12.31 -73.30 26.73
CA ILE A 63 -13.26 -72.20 26.47
C ILE A 63 -12.62 -70.85 26.83
N HIS A 64 -11.88 -70.77 27.94
CA HIS A 64 -11.19 -69.55 28.33
C HIS A 64 -10.06 -69.18 27.36
N ARG A 65 -9.21 -70.14 26.96
CA ARG A 65 -8.18 -69.93 25.92
C ARG A 65 -8.78 -69.43 24.62
N LYS A 66 -9.81 -70.11 24.09
CA LYS A 66 -10.50 -69.75 22.84
C LYS A 66 -11.17 -68.38 22.90
N ARG A 67 -11.66 -67.95 24.06
CA ARG A 67 -12.11 -66.57 24.27
C ARG A 67 -10.94 -65.59 24.16
N MET A 68 -9.88 -65.79 24.93
CA MET A 68 -8.71 -64.89 24.93
C MET A 68 -8.04 -64.79 23.55
N GLU A 69 -7.98 -65.90 22.81
CA GLU A 69 -7.46 -65.94 21.44
C GLU A 69 -8.35 -65.17 20.45
N LYS A 70 -9.68 -65.39 20.49
CA LYS A 70 -10.64 -64.65 19.66
C LYS A 70 -10.63 -63.15 20.00
N ASP A 71 -10.62 -62.79 21.27
CA ASP A 71 -10.63 -61.39 21.70
C ASP A 71 -9.30 -60.68 21.33
N LEU A 72 -8.16 -61.39 21.36
CA LEU A 72 -6.87 -60.90 20.87
C LEU A 72 -6.86 -60.69 19.33
N LEU A 73 -7.43 -61.62 18.57
CA LEU A 73 -7.57 -61.50 17.11
C LEU A 73 -8.53 -60.38 16.71
N GLU A 74 -9.61 -60.19 17.45
CA GLU A 74 -10.56 -59.09 17.26
C GLU A 74 -9.92 -57.73 17.57
N LEU A 75 -9.15 -57.62 18.66
CA LEU A 75 -8.36 -56.43 18.97
C LEU A 75 -7.32 -56.12 17.89
N GLN A 76 -6.56 -57.12 17.42
CA GLN A 76 -5.59 -56.94 16.33
C GLN A 76 -6.29 -56.45 15.05
N THR A 77 -7.42 -57.07 14.68
CA THR A 77 -8.19 -56.66 13.50
C THR A 77 -8.72 -55.22 13.63
N LEU A 78 -9.21 -54.83 14.81
CA LEU A 78 -9.66 -53.46 15.08
C LEU A 78 -8.51 -52.43 15.03
N ILE A 79 -7.33 -52.80 15.52
CA ILE A 79 -6.11 -51.98 15.45
C ILE A 79 -5.72 -51.75 13.99
N ASP A 80 -5.59 -52.82 13.21
CA ASP A 80 -5.18 -52.75 11.80
C ASP A 80 -6.20 -51.95 10.96
N VAL A 81 -7.51 -52.21 11.14
CA VAL A 81 -8.58 -51.45 10.47
C VAL A 81 -8.56 -49.97 10.85
N HIS A 82 -8.29 -49.62 12.12
CA HIS A 82 -8.20 -48.21 12.53
C HIS A 82 -7.01 -47.50 11.86
N PHE A 83 -5.83 -48.13 11.82
CA PHE A 83 -4.66 -47.56 11.17
C PHE A 83 -4.80 -47.46 9.65
N ASP A 84 -5.36 -48.48 8.99
CA ASP A 84 -5.58 -48.45 7.55
C ASP A 84 -6.64 -47.40 7.15
N GLN A 85 -7.71 -47.26 7.93
CA GLN A 85 -8.73 -46.24 7.70
C GLN A 85 -8.16 -44.82 7.90
N ARG A 86 -7.45 -44.57 9.01
CA ARG A 86 -6.72 -43.31 9.26
C ARG A 86 -5.79 -42.95 8.10
N LYS A 87 -4.99 -43.92 7.66
CA LYS A 87 -4.00 -43.71 6.60
C LYS A 87 -4.66 -43.31 5.29
N ARG A 88 -5.75 -43.99 4.89
CA ARG A 88 -6.52 -43.66 3.67
C ARG A 88 -7.14 -42.26 3.78
N GLU A 89 -7.74 -41.92 4.92
CA GLU A 89 -8.30 -40.57 5.17
C GLU A 89 -7.21 -39.48 5.13
N GLU A 90 -6.03 -39.74 5.71
CA GLU A 90 -4.88 -38.82 5.68
C GLU A 90 -4.32 -38.66 4.24
N GLU A 91 -4.18 -39.74 3.48
CA GLU A 91 -3.75 -39.72 2.07
C GLU A 91 -4.75 -38.96 1.16
N GLU A 92 -6.05 -39.21 1.30
CA GLU A 92 -7.10 -38.46 0.58
C GLU A 92 -7.11 -36.97 0.94
N LEU A 93 -6.95 -36.65 2.22
CA LEU A 93 -6.95 -35.27 2.72
C LEU A 93 -5.67 -34.50 2.30
N ILE A 94 -4.53 -35.19 2.18
CA ILE A 94 -3.31 -34.65 1.57
C ILE A 94 -3.54 -34.40 0.06
N ALA A 95 -4.04 -35.38 -0.69
CA ALA A 95 -4.31 -35.25 -2.12
C ALA A 95 -5.41 -34.20 -2.43
N LEU A 96 -6.32 -33.93 -1.49
CA LEU A 96 -7.28 -32.82 -1.60
C LEU A 96 -6.63 -31.46 -1.32
N LYS A 97 -5.80 -31.35 -0.27
CA LYS A 97 -5.02 -30.14 0.03
C LYS A 97 -4.11 -29.76 -1.14
N GLU A 98 -3.35 -30.70 -1.67
CA GLU A 98 -2.44 -30.48 -2.80
C GLU A 98 -3.20 -29.96 -4.04
N ARG A 99 -4.34 -30.58 -4.39
CA ARG A 99 -5.20 -30.07 -5.48
C ARG A 99 -5.78 -28.68 -5.20
N ILE A 100 -6.04 -28.31 -3.94
CA ILE A 100 -6.47 -26.94 -3.58
C ILE A 100 -5.30 -25.95 -3.71
N GLU A 101 -4.12 -26.34 -3.26
CA GLU A 101 -2.88 -25.54 -3.31
C GLU A 101 -2.41 -25.31 -4.74
N ASN A 102 -2.32 -26.35 -5.57
CA ASN A 102 -1.98 -26.24 -6.99
C ASN A 102 -2.94 -25.27 -7.72
N ARG A 103 -4.26 -25.33 -7.44
CA ARG A 103 -5.24 -24.36 -7.99
C ARG A 103 -5.12 -22.95 -7.40
N ARG A 104 -4.56 -22.78 -6.19
CA ARG A 104 -4.23 -21.44 -5.63
C ARG A 104 -2.98 -20.87 -6.30
N ALA A 105 -1.92 -21.67 -6.42
CA ALA A 105 -0.69 -21.32 -7.11
C ALA A 105 -0.95 -20.96 -8.57
N GLU A 106 -1.74 -21.75 -9.30
CA GLU A 106 -2.10 -21.46 -10.69
C GLU A 106 -2.85 -20.13 -10.82
N ARG A 107 -3.84 -19.85 -9.95
CA ARG A 107 -4.54 -18.54 -9.97
C ARG A 107 -3.61 -17.38 -9.64
N ALA A 108 -2.70 -17.54 -8.69
CA ALA A 108 -1.70 -16.52 -8.35
C ALA A 108 -0.74 -16.27 -9.52
N GLU A 109 -0.30 -17.33 -10.21
CA GLU A 109 0.56 -17.24 -11.40
C GLU A 109 -0.17 -16.60 -12.58
N GLN A 110 -1.43 -16.98 -12.84
CA GLN A 110 -2.23 -16.30 -13.86
C GLN A 110 -2.47 -14.82 -13.52
N GLN A 111 -2.54 -14.43 -12.24
CA GLN A 111 -2.59 -13.02 -11.84
C GLN A 111 -1.23 -12.32 -12.06
N ARG A 112 -0.11 -12.96 -11.70
CA ARG A 112 1.25 -12.46 -11.94
C ARG A 112 1.50 -12.20 -13.43
N VAL A 113 1.18 -13.17 -14.28
CA VAL A 113 1.32 -13.07 -15.74
C VAL A 113 0.39 -12.01 -16.35
N ARG A 114 -0.81 -11.79 -15.80
CA ARG A 114 -1.68 -10.67 -16.22
C ARG A 114 -1.09 -9.31 -15.81
N ALA A 115 -0.60 -9.18 -14.58
CA ALA A 115 0.02 -7.95 -14.08
C ALA A 115 1.31 -7.60 -14.84
N GLU A 116 2.16 -8.59 -15.14
CA GLU A 116 3.38 -8.41 -15.93
C GLU A 116 3.06 -8.01 -17.38
N LYS A 117 2.11 -8.68 -18.04
CA LYS A 117 1.68 -8.29 -19.40
C LYS A 117 1.08 -6.90 -19.47
N GLU A 118 0.44 -6.43 -18.39
CA GLU A 118 -0.09 -5.06 -18.31
C GLU A 118 1.03 -4.04 -18.02
N ARG A 119 1.97 -4.33 -17.12
CA ARG A 119 3.20 -3.53 -16.94
C ARG A 119 3.95 -3.38 -18.26
N ASP A 120 4.07 -4.45 -19.04
CA ASP A 120 4.80 -4.48 -20.31
C ASP A 120 4.05 -3.78 -21.46
N ARG A 121 2.74 -3.57 -21.33
CA ARG A 121 1.99 -2.65 -22.20
C ARG A 121 2.22 -1.20 -21.78
N GLN A 122 2.17 -0.91 -20.48
CA GLN A 122 2.36 0.45 -19.96
C GLN A 122 3.78 0.98 -20.19
N THR A 123 4.81 0.14 -20.06
CA THR A 123 6.20 0.49 -20.42
C THR A 123 6.34 0.74 -21.92
N LYS A 124 5.82 -0.13 -22.80
CA LYS A 124 5.85 0.10 -24.25
C LYS A 124 5.13 1.37 -24.67
N ILE A 125 3.98 1.69 -24.06
CA ILE A 125 3.25 2.95 -24.31
C ILE A 125 4.06 4.15 -23.79
N ALA A 126 4.76 4.02 -22.65
CA ALA A 126 5.64 5.07 -22.12
C ALA A 126 6.89 5.26 -22.99
N GLU A 127 7.50 4.18 -23.50
CA GLU A 127 8.65 4.19 -24.40
C GLU A 127 8.30 4.74 -25.79
N GLU A 128 7.14 4.38 -26.36
CA GLU A 128 6.66 4.96 -27.63
C GLU A 128 6.38 6.46 -27.47
N ARG A 129 5.76 6.87 -26.35
CA ARG A 129 5.60 8.29 -26.01
C ARG A 129 6.96 8.98 -25.83
N HIS A 130 7.90 8.38 -25.11
CA HIS A 130 9.24 8.94 -24.91
C HIS A 130 9.97 9.11 -26.25
N ARG A 131 9.96 8.10 -27.12
CA ARG A 131 10.61 8.18 -28.44
C ARG A 131 9.96 9.23 -29.33
N LYS A 132 8.62 9.36 -29.28
CA LYS A 132 7.87 10.40 -30.00
C LYS A 132 8.13 11.80 -29.44
N GLU A 133 8.27 11.92 -28.12
CA GLU A 133 8.67 13.15 -27.44
C GLU A 133 10.14 13.50 -27.73
N GLU A 134 11.03 12.53 -27.91
CA GLU A 134 12.42 12.74 -28.34
C GLU A 134 12.52 13.14 -29.81
N GLU A 135 11.79 12.47 -30.70
CA GLU A 135 11.69 12.84 -32.13
C GLU A 135 11.10 14.25 -32.28
N GLU A 136 10.03 14.59 -31.54
CA GLU A 136 9.46 15.93 -31.55
C GLU A 136 10.39 16.96 -30.86
N ALA A 137 11.05 16.61 -29.74
CA ALA A 137 12.00 17.50 -29.07
C ALA A 137 13.25 17.75 -29.92
N LYS A 138 13.68 16.79 -30.74
CA LYS A 138 14.73 16.94 -31.74
C LYS A 138 14.27 17.84 -32.88
N LYS A 139 13.10 17.58 -33.48
CA LYS A 139 12.54 18.45 -34.53
C LYS A 139 12.34 19.89 -34.03
N ARG A 140 11.75 20.06 -32.84
CA ARG A 140 11.63 21.37 -32.17
C ARG A 140 12.99 22.00 -31.91
N ALA A 141 14.04 21.25 -31.55
CA ALA A 141 15.39 21.79 -31.39
C ALA A 141 16.04 22.19 -32.71
N GLU A 142 15.83 21.44 -33.80
CA GLU A 142 16.30 21.79 -35.13
C GLU A 142 15.58 23.03 -35.68
N ASP A 143 14.27 23.12 -35.49
CA ASP A 143 13.47 24.27 -35.92
C ASP A 143 13.72 25.50 -35.02
N GLU A 144 13.98 25.30 -33.72
CA GLU A 144 14.47 26.33 -32.80
C GLU A 144 15.91 26.75 -33.14
N ALA A 145 16.77 25.86 -33.62
CA ALA A 145 18.12 26.20 -34.10
C ALA A 145 18.08 26.97 -35.44
N LYS A 146 17.24 26.56 -36.39
CA LYS A 146 16.96 27.30 -37.63
C LYS A 146 16.40 28.69 -37.29
N LYS A 147 15.44 28.78 -36.35
CA LYS A 147 14.86 30.03 -35.85
C LYS A 147 15.86 30.89 -35.08
N LYS A 148 16.77 30.30 -34.28
CA LYS A 148 17.89 30.99 -33.58
C LYS A 148 18.89 31.54 -34.60
N LYS A 149 19.19 30.81 -35.68
CA LYS A 149 20.02 31.26 -36.81
C LYS A 149 19.39 32.43 -37.57
N VAL A 150 18.08 32.38 -37.85
CA VAL A 150 17.33 33.47 -38.50
C VAL A 150 17.17 34.69 -37.59
N LEU A 151 16.78 34.51 -36.33
CA LEU A 151 16.60 35.63 -35.37
C LEU A 151 17.92 36.23 -34.89
N SER A 152 19.02 35.49 -34.91
CA SER A 152 20.36 36.07 -34.74
C SER A 152 20.72 37.07 -35.84
N ASN A 153 20.02 37.05 -36.97
CA ASN A 153 20.13 38.03 -38.06
C ASN A 153 19.11 39.19 -37.94
N MET A 154 18.23 39.18 -36.92
CA MET A 154 17.17 40.19 -36.71
C MET A 154 17.19 40.86 -35.32
N GLY A 155 18.33 40.80 -34.60
CA GLY A 155 18.65 41.77 -33.56
C GLY A 155 18.65 41.28 -32.11
N ALA A 156 19.37 42.03 -31.26
CA ALA A 156 19.86 41.60 -29.96
C ALA A 156 18.81 41.40 -28.84
N HIS A 157 17.52 41.64 -29.09
CA HIS A 157 16.47 41.59 -28.05
C HIS A 157 15.85 40.21 -27.81
N PHE A 158 15.95 39.24 -28.74
CA PHE A 158 15.32 37.92 -28.57
C PHE A 158 16.15 36.96 -27.69
N GLY A 159 17.46 37.18 -27.57
CA GLY A 159 18.38 36.23 -26.91
C GLY A 159 18.07 35.93 -25.44
N GLY A 160 17.51 36.90 -24.70
CA GLY A 160 17.16 36.72 -23.28
C GLY A 160 16.05 35.71 -23.01
N PHE A 161 15.18 35.43 -23.99
CA PHE A 161 14.15 34.39 -23.86
C PHE A 161 14.73 33.00 -24.07
N LEU A 162 15.53 32.82 -25.13
CA LEU A 162 16.18 31.54 -25.45
C LEU A 162 17.13 31.07 -24.35
N ALA A 163 17.98 31.96 -23.81
CA ALA A 163 18.88 31.61 -22.71
C ALA A 163 18.13 31.04 -21.47
N LYS A 164 16.91 31.53 -21.20
CA LYS A 164 16.05 31.10 -20.10
C LYS A 164 15.34 29.77 -20.36
N ALA A 165 15.18 29.39 -21.63
CA ALA A 165 14.71 28.06 -22.05
C ALA A 165 15.86 27.04 -22.05
N GLU A 166 17.04 27.42 -22.57
CA GLU A 166 18.26 26.61 -22.64
C GLU A 166 18.71 26.19 -21.22
N GLN A 167 18.71 27.13 -20.26
CA GLN A 167 18.97 26.88 -18.83
C GLN A 167 17.89 26.00 -18.13
N ARG A 168 16.72 25.78 -18.75
CA ARG A 168 15.70 24.82 -18.26
C ARG A 168 15.86 23.43 -18.87
N ARG A 169 16.56 23.30 -20.00
CA ARG A 169 16.76 22.05 -20.74
C ARG A 169 18.07 21.36 -20.33
N GLY A 170 19.12 22.13 -20.02
CA GLY A 170 20.40 21.66 -19.51
C GLY A 170 20.39 21.28 -18.02
N GLY A 171 19.71 20.18 -17.67
CA GLY A 171 19.67 19.61 -16.32
C GLY A 171 18.69 20.32 -15.37
N ARG A 172 17.72 19.57 -14.84
CA ARG A 172 16.67 20.08 -13.96
C ARG A 172 17.22 20.40 -12.56
N ARG A 173 17.92 21.53 -12.42
CA ARG A 173 18.29 22.14 -11.13
C ARG A 173 17.06 22.10 -10.21
N GLN A 174 17.14 21.35 -9.11
CA GLN A 174 15.99 21.16 -8.23
C GLN A 174 15.41 22.51 -7.82
N THR A 175 14.10 22.65 -7.98
CA THR A 175 13.42 23.89 -7.58
C THR A 175 13.53 24.08 -6.07
N GLY A 176 13.46 25.32 -5.58
CA GLY A 176 13.49 25.58 -4.13
C GLY A 176 12.40 24.83 -3.35
N ARG A 177 11.29 24.46 -4.01
CA ARG A 177 10.22 23.59 -3.46
C ARG A 177 10.69 22.14 -3.28
N GLU A 178 11.44 21.61 -4.25
CA GLU A 178 11.96 20.23 -4.22
C GLU A 178 13.12 20.09 -3.23
N ILE A 179 14.05 21.05 -3.21
CA ILE A 179 15.13 21.10 -2.20
C ILE A 179 14.50 21.19 -0.81
N LYS A 180 13.54 22.11 -0.57
CA LYS A 180 12.82 22.20 0.71
C LYS A 180 12.11 20.90 1.07
N LYS A 181 11.43 20.23 0.12
CA LYS A 181 10.76 18.94 0.38
C LYS A 181 11.76 17.85 0.77
N LYS A 182 12.89 17.75 0.06
CA LYS A 182 13.96 16.78 0.34
C LYS A 182 14.56 17.02 1.73
N THR A 183 15.02 18.24 2.02
CA THR A 183 15.65 18.57 3.32
C THR A 183 14.70 18.47 4.50
N LEU A 184 13.39 18.71 4.32
CA LEU A 184 12.41 18.47 5.39
C LEU A 184 12.11 16.97 5.59
N ALA A 185 12.20 16.14 4.55
CA ALA A 185 12.11 14.69 4.70
C ALA A 185 13.35 14.13 5.41
N GLU A 186 14.55 14.57 5.03
CA GLU A 186 15.84 14.19 5.66
C GLU A 186 15.89 14.56 7.15
N ARG A 187 15.28 15.69 7.55
CA ARG A 187 15.19 16.12 8.96
C ARG A 187 14.09 15.39 9.76
N ARG A 188 13.12 14.73 9.10
CA ARG A 188 11.99 14.06 9.77
C ARG A 188 12.38 12.66 10.23
N LYS A 189 12.91 12.56 11.46
CA LYS A 189 13.05 11.28 12.16
C LYS A 189 11.67 10.58 12.26
N PRO A 190 11.53 9.28 11.93
CA PRO A 190 10.30 8.55 12.17
C PRO A 190 10.05 8.36 13.68
N LEU A 191 8.78 8.16 14.04
CA LEU A 191 8.36 7.80 15.40
C LEU A 191 8.03 6.31 15.43
N ALA A 192 8.85 5.53 16.13
CA ALA A 192 8.49 4.19 16.59
C ALA A 192 7.96 4.34 18.02
N ILE A 193 6.64 4.31 18.18
CA ILE A 193 5.96 4.48 19.48
C ILE A 193 5.12 3.27 19.88
N ASP A 194 4.71 2.46 18.91
CA ASP A 194 3.74 1.35 19.09
C ASP A 194 4.30 0.20 19.95
N SER A 195 5.62 0.13 20.12
CA SER A 195 6.33 -0.85 20.92
C SER A 195 6.88 -0.30 22.25
N LEU A 196 6.53 0.93 22.65
CA LEU A 196 7.06 1.57 23.85
C LEU A 196 6.09 1.43 25.04
N ARG A 197 6.64 1.07 26.21
CA ARG A 197 5.94 1.15 27.50
C ARG A 197 5.79 2.62 27.93
N GLU A 198 4.84 2.89 28.82
CA GLU A 198 4.50 4.23 29.30
C GLU A 198 5.72 5.10 29.68
N ASP A 199 6.72 4.56 30.38
CA ASP A 199 7.92 5.30 30.79
C ASP A 199 8.72 5.79 29.57
N GLY A 200 8.88 4.95 28.55
CA GLY A 200 9.53 5.29 27.28
C GLY A 200 8.70 6.24 26.43
N LEU A 201 7.36 6.19 26.52
CA LEU A 201 6.48 7.20 25.90
C LEU A 201 6.62 8.56 26.59
N ARG A 202 6.72 8.59 27.93
CA ARG A 202 6.99 9.82 28.72
C ARG A 202 8.35 10.42 28.40
N GLU A 203 9.38 9.60 28.21
CA GLU A 203 10.71 10.04 27.76
C GLU A 203 10.67 10.57 26.32
N ARG A 204 10.09 9.81 25.38
CA ARG A 204 9.98 10.22 23.97
C ARG A 204 9.16 11.50 23.78
N ALA A 205 8.18 11.76 24.65
CA ALA A 205 7.43 13.00 24.68
C ALA A 205 8.29 14.20 25.11
N LYS A 206 9.19 14.03 26.09
CA LYS A 206 10.16 15.07 26.50
C LYS A 206 11.14 15.38 25.37
N GLU A 207 11.76 14.36 24.77
CA GLU A 207 12.66 14.55 23.60
C GLU A 207 12.00 15.36 22.48
N MET A 208 10.72 15.06 22.17
CA MET A 208 9.98 15.78 21.14
C MET A 208 9.61 17.20 21.55
N TRP A 209 9.30 17.45 22.83
CA TRP A 209 9.06 18.80 23.34
C TRP A 209 10.34 19.65 23.28
N GLU A 210 11.48 19.12 23.73
CA GLU A 210 12.79 19.77 23.65
C GLU A 210 13.19 20.07 22.20
N TRP A 211 12.95 19.12 21.28
CA TRP A 211 13.22 19.30 19.86
C TRP A 211 12.33 20.37 19.20
N ILE A 212 11.05 20.45 19.59
CA ILE A 212 10.16 21.54 19.15
C ILE A 212 10.68 22.89 19.70
N TYR A 213 10.97 22.98 21.00
CA TYR A 213 11.47 24.19 21.64
C TYR A 213 12.77 24.70 20.99
N HIS A 214 13.71 23.80 20.69
CA HIS A 214 14.94 24.13 19.98
C HIS A 214 14.68 24.71 18.57
N LEU A 215 13.79 24.08 17.79
CA LEU A 215 13.41 24.56 16.45
C LEU A 215 12.65 25.90 16.51
N GLU A 216 11.89 26.17 17.56
CA GLU A 216 11.23 27.46 17.78
C GLU A 216 12.24 28.57 18.13
N SER A 217 13.28 28.23 18.90
CA SER A 217 14.40 29.12 19.20
C SER A 217 15.22 29.47 17.95
N GLU A 218 15.63 28.48 17.14
CA GLU A 218 16.30 28.73 15.84
C GLU A 218 15.45 29.63 14.92
N LYS A 219 14.15 29.37 14.87
CA LYS A 219 13.16 30.14 14.09
C LYS A 219 13.09 31.60 14.57
N PHE A 220 13.15 31.86 15.87
CA PHE A 220 13.17 33.22 16.43
C PHE A 220 14.43 33.98 16.01
N ASP A 221 15.61 33.39 16.22
CA ASP A 221 16.90 34.00 15.85
C ASP A 221 17.00 34.28 14.35
N LEU A 222 16.50 33.37 13.50
CA LEU A 222 16.43 33.58 12.06
C LEU A 222 15.45 34.71 11.66
N ILE A 223 14.36 34.92 12.40
CA ILE A 223 13.43 36.03 12.21
C ILE A 223 14.12 37.36 12.57
N GLU A 224 14.80 37.46 13.71
CA GLU A 224 15.52 38.67 14.12
C GLU A 224 16.71 38.99 13.20
N LYS A 225 17.48 37.97 12.80
CA LYS A 225 18.52 38.10 11.78
C LYS A 225 17.96 38.63 10.46
N THR A 226 16.80 38.12 10.04
CA THR A 226 16.09 38.62 8.84
C THR A 226 15.59 40.05 9.00
N ARG A 227 15.10 40.44 10.18
CA ARG A 227 14.69 41.83 10.49
C ARG A 227 15.89 42.79 10.39
N ARG A 228 17.03 42.43 11.00
CA ARG A 228 18.28 43.19 10.95
C ARG A 228 18.81 43.33 9.51
N GLN A 229 18.90 42.24 8.76
CA GLN A 229 19.34 42.24 7.36
C GLN A 229 18.43 43.11 6.46
N LYS A 230 17.11 43.10 6.68
CA LYS A 230 16.18 44.00 5.98
C LYS A 230 16.45 45.49 6.26
N TYR A 231 16.91 45.84 7.46
CA TYR A 231 17.32 47.21 7.78
C TYR A 231 18.68 47.55 7.13
N GLU A 232 19.67 46.67 7.25
CA GLU A 232 21.00 46.83 6.63
C GLU A 232 20.88 47.05 5.11
N ILE A 233 20.05 46.26 4.42
CA ILE A 233 19.78 46.41 2.98
C ILE A 233 19.19 47.79 2.66
N LYS A 234 18.24 48.31 3.45
CA LYS A 234 17.69 49.67 3.27
C LYS A 234 18.78 50.74 3.42
N VAL A 235 19.62 50.63 4.45
CA VAL A 235 20.73 51.56 4.69
C VAL A 235 21.76 51.50 3.56
N LEU A 236 22.11 50.31 3.07
CA LEU A 236 23.03 50.12 1.94
C LEU A 236 22.47 50.69 0.63
N LEU A 237 21.18 50.46 0.32
CA LEU A 237 20.51 51.05 -0.84
C LEU A 237 20.51 52.59 -0.79
N ASN A 238 20.25 53.17 0.38
CA ASN A 238 20.37 54.62 0.59
C ASN A 238 21.80 55.09 0.36
N ARG A 239 22.81 54.44 0.95
CA ARG A 239 24.24 54.78 0.75
C ARG A 239 24.66 54.73 -0.72
N ILE A 240 24.19 53.72 -1.48
CA ILE A 240 24.41 53.61 -2.92
C ILE A 240 23.78 54.80 -3.66
N SER A 241 22.52 55.14 -3.36
CA SER A 241 21.83 56.29 -3.94
C SER A 241 22.57 57.62 -3.67
N HIS A 242 23.03 57.84 -2.43
CA HIS A 242 23.83 59.02 -2.08
C HIS A 242 25.17 59.06 -2.83
N ALA A 243 25.90 57.95 -2.92
CA ALA A 243 27.17 57.88 -3.66
C ALA A 243 26.97 58.09 -5.18
N GLN A 244 25.85 57.65 -5.76
CA GLN A 244 25.56 57.82 -7.18
C GLN A 244 25.19 59.26 -7.55
N LYS A 245 24.53 60.02 -6.66
CA LYS A 245 24.13 61.43 -6.91
C LYS A 245 25.33 62.32 -7.30
N PHE A 246 26.45 62.20 -6.59
CA PHE A 246 27.64 63.01 -6.85
C PHE A 246 28.50 62.51 -8.02
N LYS A 247 28.37 61.24 -8.43
CA LYS A 247 29.17 60.66 -9.52
C LYS A 247 28.73 61.13 -10.93
N LYS A 248 27.66 61.94 -11.03
CA LYS A 248 27.10 62.41 -12.31
C LYS A 248 27.45 63.87 -12.66
N SER A 249 28.01 64.65 -11.74
CA SER A 249 28.41 66.05 -12.00
C SER A 249 29.87 66.20 -12.46
N THR A 250 30.79 65.36 -11.97
CA THR A 250 32.22 65.39 -12.33
C THR A 250 32.55 64.82 -13.72
N GLY A 251 31.56 64.35 -14.47
CA GLY A 251 31.69 64.01 -15.90
C GLY A 251 31.52 65.20 -16.86
N GLY A 252 31.13 66.38 -16.35
CA GLY A 252 30.76 67.55 -17.15
C GLY A 252 31.92 68.33 -17.81
N LYS A 253 32.90 67.64 -18.43
CA LYS A 253 33.97 68.29 -19.21
C LYS A 253 33.44 68.78 -20.57
N GLY A 254 32.59 69.82 -20.52
CA GLY A 254 31.80 70.31 -21.65
C GLY A 254 31.88 71.82 -21.85
N LYS A 255 32.93 72.27 -22.56
CA LYS A 255 32.96 73.53 -23.32
C LYS A 255 32.84 74.85 -22.53
N VAL A 256 33.85 75.15 -21.72
CA VAL A 256 34.22 76.56 -21.44
C VAL A 256 34.86 77.13 -22.73
N GLY A 257 34.03 77.55 -23.67
CA GLY A 257 34.45 78.23 -24.89
C GLY A 257 34.70 79.71 -24.59
N GLY A 258 35.97 80.13 -24.51
CA GLY A 258 36.31 81.50 -24.19
C GLY A 258 35.89 82.50 -25.26
N ARG A 259 35.42 83.68 -24.84
CA ARG A 259 35.28 84.87 -25.68
C ARG A 259 35.86 86.08 -24.96
N TRP A 260 37.13 86.36 -25.22
CA TRP A 260 37.77 87.62 -24.88
C TRP A 260 37.64 88.58 -26.06
N LYS A 261 36.67 89.51 -25.98
CA LYS A 261 36.62 90.83 -26.65
C LYS A 261 35.33 91.54 -26.26
#